data_AF-A0A5C5ZMG6-F1
#
_entry.id   AF-A0A5C5ZMG6-F1
#
_cell.length_a   1.000
_cell.length_b   1.000
_cell.length_c   1.000
_cell.angle_alpha   90.00
_cell.angle_beta   90.00
_cell.angle_gamma   90.00
#
_symmetry.space_group_name_H-M   'P 1'
#
loop_
_entity.id
_entity.type
_entity.pdbx_description
1 polymer ?
#
loop_
_entity_poly.entity_id
_entity_poly.type
_entity_poly.pdbx_seq_one_letter_code
_entity_poly.pdbx_strand_id
1 'polypeptide(L)'
;MAWQHHASTAAQGDAYGVAAVLQALANKELQDAQAAILWEQARELAMKNRLTQTETLQQLRYLQDRYKEQERELKRLRNEQGKKLMAKREQEVLVPAYALDFDQFDPASGQIKWPQTLSDGKDVEKIDRFMQQLAKTGPHKDGLYLEAIGTLVDRWQDDLRLGVEARSENEMVDWQDYFEQQKFLRGVRYAAESFNSPKPKASANAVNRRLSPQS
;
A
#
# COMPACT_ATOMS: atom_id res chain seq x y z
N MET A 1 40.20 -48.76 -94.28
CA MET A 1 40.43 -47.75 -93.22
C MET A 1 40.15 -46.39 -93.82
N ALA A 2 39.02 -45.76 -93.46
CA ALA A 2 38.68 -44.41 -93.91
C ALA A 2 38.96 -43.45 -92.76
N TRP A 3 39.90 -42.53 -92.96
CA TRP A 3 40.20 -41.45 -92.03
C TRP A 3 39.07 -40.42 -92.11
N GLN A 4 38.25 -40.34 -91.05
CA GLN A 4 37.27 -39.27 -90.92
C GLN A 4 38.01 -37.96 -90.60
N HIS A 5 38.06 -37.08 -91.59
CA HIS A 5 38.55 -35.72 -91.40
C HIS A 5 37.53 -34.94 -90.57
N HIS A 6 37.78 -34.81 -89.27
CA HIS A 6 37.13 -33.79 -88.43
C HIS A 6 37.67 -32.41 -88.83
N ALA A 7 37.08 -31.81 -89.86
CA ALA A 7 37.27 -30.41 -90.15
C ALA A 7 36.36 -29.61 -89.20
N SER A 8 36.79 -29.45 -87.95
CA SER A 8 36.27 -28.40 -87.07
C SER A 8 36.59 -27.07 -87.74
N THR A 9 35.62 -26.49 -88.43
CA THR A 9 35.80 -25.16 -89.04
C THR A 9 35.91 -24.16 -87.89
N ALA A 10 36.96 -23.34 -87.88
CA ALA A 10 37.17 -22.32 -86.83
C ALA A 10 35.91 -21.47 -86.60
N ALA A 11 35.17 -21.18 -87.68
CA ALA A 11 33.88 -20.48 -87.63
C ALA A 11 32.81 -21.16 -86.77
N GLN A 12 32.80 -22.50 -86.68
CA GLN A 12 31.85 -23.24 -85.85
C GLN A 12 32.21 -23.12 -84.36
N GLY A 13 33.50 -23.15 -84.01
CA GLY A 13 33.98 -22.90 -82.65
C GLY A 13 33.65 -21.49 -82.17
N ASP A 14 33.86 -20.49 -83.03
CA ASP A 14 33.52 -19.10 -82.73
C ASP A 14 32.01 -18.91 -82.50
N ALA A 15 31.16 -19.50 -83.35
CA ALA A 15 29.71 -19.43 -83.19
C ALA A 15 29.23 -20.08 -81.88
N TYR A 16 29.79 -21.24 -81.49
CA TYR A 16 29.47 -21.88 -80.21
C TYR A 16 29.99 -21.07 -79.01
N GLY A 17 31.17 -20.47 -79.11
CA GLY A 17 31.72 -19.59 -78.07
C GLY A 17 30.83 -18.36 -77.84
N VAL A 18 30.39 -17.71 -78.92
CA VAL A 18 29.45 -16.57 -78.84
C VAL A 18 28.11 -16.98 -78.24
N ALA A 19 27.55 -18.12 -78.65
CA ALA A 19 26.30 -18.64 -78.08
C ALA A 19 26.42 -18.94 -76.58
N ALA A 20 27.53 -19.54 -76.15
CA ALA A 20 27.80 -19.82 -74.74
C ALA A 20 27.92 -18.53 -73.90
N VAL A 21 28.57 -17.49 -74.43
CA VAL A 21 28.66 -16.18 -73.77
C VAL A 21 27.29 -15.50 -73.67
N LEU A 22 26.49 -15.51 -74.74
CA LEU A 22 25.13 -14.95 -74.72
C LEU A 22 24.23 -15.69 -73.73
N GLN A 23 24.33 -17.02 -73.68
CA GLN A 23 23.59 -17.82 -72.70
C GLN A 23 24.04 -17.51 -71.25
N ALA A 24 25.35 -17.36 -71.02
CA ALA A 24 25.86 -16.98 -69.71
C ALA A 24 25.40 -15.58 -69.28
N LEU A 25 25.36 -14.62 -70.20
CA LEU A 25 24.83 -13.27 -69.95
C LEU A 25 23.34 -13.30 -69.63
N ALA A 26 22.53 -14.02 -70.41
CA ALA A 26 21.10 -14.15 -70.16
C ALA A 26 20.80 -14.83 -68.81
N ASN A 27 21.55 -15.89 -68.47
CA ASN A 27 21.43 -16.55 -67.16
C ASN A 27 21.82 -15.62 -66.01
N LYS A 28 22.87 -14.81 -66.20
CA LYS A 28 23.27 -13.81 -65.21
C LYS A 28 22.17 -12.76 -65.00
N GLU A 29 21.62 -12.18 -66.05
CA GLU A 29 20.54 -11.19 -65.96
C GLU A 29 19.29 -11.76 -65.25
N LEU A 30 18.94 -13.01 -65.54
CA LEU A 30 17.84 -13.70 -64.85
C LEU A 30 18.14 -13.91 -63.37
N GLN A 31 19.37 -14.32 -63.03
CA GLN A 31 19.80 -14.48 -61.63
C GLN A 31 19.81 -13.14 -60.89
N ASP A 32 20.30 -12.07 -61.52
CA ASP A 32 20.32 -10.73 -60.97
C ASP A 32 18.88 -10.22 -60.72
N ALA A 33 17.96 -10.45 -61.66
CA ALA A 33 16.55 -10.11 -61.49
C ALA A 33 15.87 -10.91 -60.38
N GLN A 34 16.13 -12.21 -60.29
CA GLN A 34 15.62 -13.05 -59.19
C GLN A 34 16.17 -12.62 -57.84
N ALA A 35 17.46 -12.31 -57.76
CA ALA A 35 18.10 -11.80 -56.56
C ALA A 35 17.49 -10.46 -56.11
N ALA A 36 17.21 -9.55 -57.05
CA ALA A 36 16.54 -8.29 -56.76
C ALA A 36 15.13 -8.49 -56.19
N ILE A 37 14.35 -9.41 -56.75
CA ILE A 37 13.01 -9.76 -56.23
C ILE A 37 13.11 -10.32 -54.81
N LEU A 38 14.02 -11.26 -54.58
CA LEU A 38 14.21 -11.87 -53.25
C LEU A 38 14.66 -10.83 -52.21
N TRP A 39 15.50 -9.87 -52.62
CA TRP A 39 15.94 -8.79 -51.75
C TRP A 39 14.79 -7.88 -51.32
N GLU A 40 13.93 -7.46 -52.26
CA GLU A 40 12.76 -6.64 -51.92
C GLU A 40 11.76 -7.42 -51.05
N GLN A 41 11.52 -8.70 -51.34
CA GLN A 41 10.67 -9.55 -50.48
C GLN A 41 11.24 -9.67 -49.06
N ALA A 42 12.55 -9.87 -48.91
CA ALA A 42 13.19 -9.93 -47.61
C ALA A 42 13.07 -8.59 -46.85
N ARG A 43 13.19 -7.48 -47.57
CA ARG A 43 13.03 -6.13 -47.02
C ARG A 43 11.60 -5.89 -46.51
N GLU A 44 10.58 -6.28 -47.29
CA GLU A 44 9.18 -6.19 -46.85
C GLU A 44 8.91 -7.03 -45.60
N LEU A 45 9.41 -8.27 -45.58
CA LEU A 45 9.27 -9.15 -44.42
C LEU A 45 9.95 -8.55 -43.17
N ALA A 46 11.14 -7.97 -43.33
CA ALA A 46 11.84 -7.31 -42.24
C ALA A 46 11.05 -6.11 -41.69
N MET A 47 10.45 -5.29 -42.57
CA MET A 47 9.61 -4.16 -42.17
C MET A 47 8.34 -4.62 -41.44
N LYS A 48 7.66 -5.65 -41.94
CA LYS A 48 6.49 -6.26 -41.29
C LYS A 48 6.85 -6.80 -39.90
N ASN A 49 7.96 -7.53 -39.77
CA ASN A 49 8.42 -8.05 -38.49
C ASN A 49 8.75 -6.94 -37.48
N ARG A 50 9.33 -5.83 -37.95
CA ARG A 50 9.63 -4.68 -37.09
C ARG A 50 8.35 -3.99 -36.61
N LEU A 51 7.35 -3.87 -37.48
CA LEU A 51 6.05 -3.31 -37.12
C LEU A 51 5.37 -4.19 -36.07
N THR A 52 5.25 -5.50 -36.32
CA THR A 52 4.61 -6.43 -35.39
C THR A 52 5.32 -6.47 -34.03
N GLN A 53 6.66 -6.42 -34.02
CA GLN A 53 7.44 -6.33 -32.79
C GLN A 53 7.12 -5.05 -32.00
N THR A 54 7.01 -3.92 -32.69
CA THR A 54 6.70 -2.63 -32.07
C THR A 54 5.29 -2.62 -31.48
N GLU A 55 4.30 -3.10 -32.25
CA GLU A 55 2.92 -3.23 -31.79
C GLU A 55 2.81 -4.16 -30.57
N THR A 56 3.50 -5.31 -30.61
CA THR A 56 3.53 -6.27 -29.48
C THR A 56 4.11 -5.63 -28.23
N LEU A 57 5.21 -4.88 -28.36
CA LEU A 57 5.83 -4.19 -27.22
C LEU A 57 4.91 -3.11 -26.63
N GLN A 58 4.21 -2.36 -27.47
CA GLN A 58 3.25 -1.35 -27.03
C GLN A 58 2.05 -1.99 -26.31
N GLN A 59 1.50 -3.08 -26.85
CA GLN A 59 0.42 -3.84 -26.22
C GLN A 59 0.86 -4.40 -24.86
N LEU A 60 2.06 -4.97 -24.77
CA LEU A 60 2.59 -5.49 -23.52
C LEU A 60 2.72 -4.39 -22.46
N ARG A 61 3.27 -3.23 -22.83
CA ARG A 61 3.39 -2.07 -21.93
C ARG A 61 2.02 -1.61 -21.43
N TYR A 62 1.06 -1.46 -22.36
CA TYR A 62 -0.30 -1.08 -22.02
C TYR A 62 -0.97 -2.06 -21.03
N LEU A 63 -0.80 -3.37 -21.25
CA LEU A 63 -1.32 -4.40 -20.33
C LEU A 63 -0.65 -4.34 -18.96
N GLN A 64 0.66 -4.11 -18.91
CA GLN A 64 1.40 -3.96 -17.65
C GLN A 64 0.93 -2.73 -16.87
N ASP A 65 0.72 -1.60 -17.54
CA ASP A 65 0.28 -0.37 -16.89
C ASP A 65 -1.15 -0.52 -16.35
N ARG A 66 -2.06 -1.10 -17.15
CA ARG A 66 -3.41 -1.47 -16.72
C ARG A 66 -3.39 -2.38 -15.48
N TYR A 67 -2.53 -3.40 -15.46
CA TYR A 67 -2.42 -4.31 -14.32
C TYR A 67 -1.94 -3.58 -13.06
N LYS A 68 -0.92 -2.73 -13.18
CA LYS A 68 -0.41 -1.91 -12.07
C LYS A 68 -1.45 -0.91 -11.55
N GLU A 69 -2.28 -0.35 -12.41
CA GLU A 69 -3.39 0.53 -11.99
C GLU A 69 -4.44 -0.24 -11.20
N GLN A 70 -4.86 -1.41 -11.71
CA GLN A 70 -5.80 -2.28 -10.99
C GLN A 70 -5.26 -2.72 -9.63
N GLU A 71 -3.98 -3.10 -9.55
CA GLU A 71 -3.36 -3.48 -8.28
C GLU A 71 -3.33 -2.30 -7.28
N ARG A 72 -3.04 -1.09 -7.76
CA ARG A 72 -3.05 0.13 -6.94
C ARG A 72 -4.46 0.43 -6.41
N GLU A 73 -5.48 0.33 -7.24
CA GLU A 73 -6.87 0.52 -6.81
C GLU A 73 -7.31 -0.54 -5.78
N LEU A 74 -6.98 -1.82 -6.02
CA LEU A 74 -7.26 -2.90 -5.07
C LEU A 74 -6.56 -2.69 -3.72
N LYS A 75 -5.29 -2.26 -3.73
CA LYS A 75 -4.57 -1.90 -2.51
C LYS A 75 -5.24 -0.73 -1.79
N ARG A 76 -5.67 0.30 -2.52
CA ARG A 76 -6.38 1.45 -1.94
C ARG A 76 -7.67 1.02 -1.26
N LEU A 77 -8.51 0.25 -1.95
CA LEU A 77 -9.76 -0.28 -1.42
C LEU A 77 -9.54 -1.15 -0.18
N ARG A 78 -8.54 -2.04 -0.20
CA ARG A 78 -8.18 -2.86 0.96
C ARG A 78 -7.74 -2.02 2.14
N ASN A 79 -6.93 -1.00 1.91
CA ASN A 79 -6.47 -0.09 2.97
C ASN A 79 -7.63 0.71 3.57
N GLU A 80 -8.55 1.20 2.74
CA GLU A 80 -9.75 1.92 3.19
C GLU A 80 -10.67 1.00 4.01
N GLN A 81 -10.90 -0.23 3.55
CA GLN A 81 -11.67 -1.23 4.30
C GLN A 81 -11.00 -1.60 5.62
N GLY A 82 -9.68 -1.79 5.62
CA GLY A 82 -8.89 -2.06 6.81
C GLY A 82 -8.99 -0.93 7.83
N LYS A 83 -8.84 0.32 7.40
CA LYS A 83 -9.03 1.51 8.25
C LYS A 83 -10.42 1.57 8.86
N LYS A 84 -11.48 1.31 8.06
CA LYS A 84 -12.86 1.27 8.55
C LYS A 84 -13.09 0.17 9.57
N LEU A 85 -12.55 -1.02 9.34
CA LEU A 85 -12.66 -2.15 10.25
C LEU A 85 -11.92 -1.89 11.57
N MET A 86 -10.73 -1.29 11.51
CA MET A 86 -9.97 -0.90 12.70
C MET A 86 -10.71 0.17 13.50
N ALA A 87 -11.19 1.23 12.85
CA ALA A 87 -11.99 2.27 13.51
C ALA A 87 -13.26 1.70 14.16
N LYS A 88 -13.93 0.75 13.49
CA LYS A 88 -15.09 0.05 14.06
C LYS A 88 -14.71 -0.76 15.30
N ARG A 89 -13.61 -1.51 15.24
CA ARG A 89 -13.12 -2.31 16.39
C ARG A 89 -12.70 -1.41 17.56
N GLU A 90 -12.06 -0.28 17.28
CA GLU A 90 -11.72 0.72 18.29
C GLU A 90 -12.98 1.20 19.00
N GLN A 91 -14.02 1.60 18.27
CA GLN A 91 -15.27 2.09 18.85
C GLN A 91 -16.08 1.01 19.59
N GLU A 92 -16.18 -0.20 19.04
CA GLU A 92 -17.06 -1.25 19.60
C GLU A 92 -16.42 -2.02 20.76
N VAL A 93 -15.10 -2.19 20.75
CA VAL A 93 -14.42 -3.10 21.69
C VAL A 93 -13.47 -2.36 22.61
N LEU A 94 -12.61 -1.49 22.06
CA LEU A 94 -11.53 -0.90 22.85
C LEU A 94 -12.02 0.27 23.70
N VAL A 95 -12.81 1.18 23.13
CA VAL A 95 -13.35 2.32 23.87
C VAL A 95 -14.18 1.86 25.08
N PRO A 96 -15.12 0.89 24.97
CA PRO A 96 -15.87 0.42 26.14
C PRO A 96 -15.03 -0.36 27.14
N ALA A 97 -14.00 -1.10 26.69
CA ALA A 97 -13.17 -1.91 27.58
C ALA A 97 -12.19 -1.08 28.43
N TYR A 98 -11.77 0.07 27.92
CA TYR A 98 -10.77 0.94 28.54
C TYR A 98 -11.34 2.31 28.94
N ALA A 99 -12.64 2.56 28.77
CA ALA A 99 -13.25 3.81 29.20
C ALA A 99 -13.00 4.05 30.69
N LEU A 100 -12.55 5.26 31.02
CA LEU A 100 -12.50 5.72 32.40
C LEU A 100 -13.93 5.96 32.89
N ASP A 101 -14.20 5.56 34.13
CA ASP A 101 -15.50 5.84 34.75
C ASP A 101 -15.71 7.35 34.93
N PHE A 102 -16.97 7.78 35.01
CA PHE A 102 -17.33 9.19 35.28
C PHE A 102 -16.71 9.73 36.56
N ASP A 103 -16.42 8.85 37.53
CA ASP A 103 -15.76 9.23 38.77
C ASP A 103 -14.25 9.40 38.61
N GLN A 104 -13.65 8.79 37.58
CA GLN A 104 -12.21 8.81 37.29
C GLN A 104 -11.81 9.92 36.32
N PHE A 105 -12.72 10.37 35.46
CA PHE A 105 -12.46 11.42 34.49
C PHE A 105 -13.65 12.36 34.31
N ASP A 106 -13.40 13.66 34.40
CA ASP A 106 -14.39 14.70 34.07
C ASP A 106 -14.09 15.32 32.70
N PRO A 107 -14.91 15.01 31.66
CA PRO A 107 -14.74 15.57 30.33
C PRO A 107 -14.91 17.09 30.23
N ALA A 108 -15.61 17.71 31.18
CA ALA A 108 -15.86 19.16 31.14
C ALA A 108 -14.64 19.97 31.60
N SER A 109 -13.92 19.48 32.61
CA SER A 109 -12.74 20.14 33.17
C SER A 109 -11.41 19.56 32.68
N GLY A 110 -11.43 18.35 32.14
CA GLY A 110 -10.22 17.59 31.79
C GLY A 110 -9.49 17.04 33.03
N GLN A 111 -10.13 17.01 34.20
CA GLN A 111 -9.54 16.46 35.42
C GLN A 111 -9.56 14.94 35.42
N ILE A 112 -8.44 14.34 35.78
CA ILE A 112 -8.27 12.90 35.95
C ILE A 112 -8.05 12.63 37.45
N LYS A 113 -8.77 11.64 38.00
CA LYS A 113 -8.48 11.11 39.33
C LYS A 113 -7.57 9.89 39.20
N TRP A 114 -6.31 10.09 39.55
CA TRP A 114 -5.28 9.06 39.47
C TRP A 114 -5.44 8.01 40.58
N PRO A 115 -5.34 6.71 40.25
CA PRO A 115 -5.22 5.64 41.25
C PRO A 115 -3.96 5.86 42.09
N GLN A 116 -4.01 5.51 43.38
CA GLN A 116 -2.90 5.74 44.31
C GLN A 116 -1.57 5.15 43.83
N THR A 117 -1.60 4.04 43.09
CA THR A 117 -0.42 3.39 42.51
C THR A 117 0.23 4.17 41.37
N LEU A 118 -0.53 5.05 40.70
CA LEU A 118 -0.06 5.88 39.60
C LEU A 118 0.12 7.36 39.99
N SER A 119 -0.42 7.79 41.13
CA SER A 119 -0.37 9.19 41.58
C SER A 119 1.04 9.77 41.73
N ASP A 120 2.03 8.92 42.04
CA ASP A 120 3.43 9.34 42.20
C ASP A 120 4.23 9.32 40.88
N GLY A 121 3.55 9.13 39.74
CA GLY A 121 4.17 9.11 38.42
C GLY A 121 4.77 10.47 38.04
N LYS A 122 5.99 10.46 37.50
CA LYS A 122 6.73 11.68 37.11
C LYS A 122 6.04 12.52 36.01
N ASP A 123 5.14 11.90 35.25
CA ASP A 123 4.44 12.55 34.13
C ASP A 123 2.98 12.88 34.42
N VAL A 124 2.46 12.56 35.61
CA VAL A 124 1.08 12.84 36.05
C VAL A 124 0.71 14.31 35.86
N GLU A 125 1.52 15.22 36.43
CA GLU A 125 1.26 16.67 36.34
C GLU A 125 1.30 17.22 34.92
N LYS A 126 2.06 16.58 34.02
CA LYS A 126 2.15 17.00 32.61
C LYS A 126 0.91 16.54 31.87
N ILE A 127 0.51 15.29 32.07
CA ILE A 127 -0.70 14.72 31.47
C ILE A 127 -1.93 15.51 31.91
N ASP A 128 -2.06 15.81 33.21
CA ASP A 128 -3.18 16.62 33.73
C ASP A 128 -3.22 18.02 33.10
N ARG A 129 -2.08 18.69 32.99
CA ARG A 129 -2.00 20.01 32.35
C ARG A 129 -2.43 19.96 30.88
N PHE A 130 -1.97 18.96 30.14
CA PHE A 130 -2.35 18.80 28.73
C PHE A 130 -3.83 18.44 28.57
N MET A 131 -4.39 17.61 29.46
CA MET A 131 -5.81 17.25 29.45
C MET A 131 -6.71 18.45 29.76
N GLN A 132 -6.33 19.27 30.74
CA GLN A 132 -7.05 20.52 31.03
C GLN A 132 -6.93 21.53 29.89
N GLN A 133 -5.79 21.59 29.20
CA GLN A 133 -5.62 22.43 28.02
C GLN A 133 -6.52 21.96 26.88
N LEU A 134 -6.56 20.66 26.60
CA LEU A 134 -7.48 20.06 25.61
C LEU A 134 -8.94 20.36 25.90
N ALA A 135 -9.36 20.27 27.17
CA ALA A 135 -10.73 20.60 27.58
C ALA A 135 -11.10 22.08 27.31
N LYS A 136 -10.12 22.99 27.44
CA LYS A 136 -10.31 24.44 27.22
C LYS A 136 -10.27 24.85 25.74
N THR A 137 -9.31 24.35 24.98
CA THR A 137 -9.08 24.79 23.59
C THR A 137 -9.87 23.98 22.57
N GLY A 138 -10.28 22.77 22.93
CA GLY A 138 -10.94 21.84 22.03
C GLY A 138 -10.00 21.23 20.99
N PRO A 139 -10.43 20.19 20.28
CA PRO A 139 -9.57 19.33 19.45
C PRO A 139 -9.00 20.00 18.18
N HIS A 140 -9.57 21.12 17.74
CA HIS A 140 -9.30 21.66 16.40
C HIS A 140 -8.10 22.61 16.31
N LYS A 141 -7.48 22.99 17.43
CA LYS A 141 -6.35 23.93 17.42
C LYS A 141 -5.01 23.31 17.81
N ASP A 142 -4.98 22.33 18.71
CA ASP A 142 -3.74 21.85 19.31
C ASP A 142 -3.62 20.31 19.32
N GLY A 143 -3.51 19.70 18.13
CA GLY A 143 -3.17 18.27 17.99
C GLY A 143 -1.85 17.87 18.70
N LEU A 144 -1.00 18.86 18.99
CA LEU A 144 0.24 18.70 19.74
C LEU A 144 0.02 18.16 21.16
N TYR A 145 -1.05 18.56 21.86
CA TYR A 145 -1.32 18.06 23.21
C TYR A 145 -1.77 16.61 23.21
N LEU A 146 -2.58 16.22 22.21
CA LEU A 146 -3.01 14.83 22.04
C LEU A 146 -1.81 13.91 21.80
N GLU A 147 -0.92 14.31 20.90
CA GLU A 147 0.30 13.55 20.59
C GLU A 147 1.25 13.48 21.79
N ALA A 148 1.40 14.60 22.52
CA ALA A 148 2.20 14.65 23.74
C ALA A 148 1.66 13.72 24.83
N ILE A 149 0.34 13.71 25.08
CA ILE A 149 -0.29 12.79 26.03
C ILE A 149 -0.06 11.34 25.60
N GLY A 150 -0.31 11.02 24.33
CA GLY A 150 -0.08 9.67 23.80
C GLY A 150 1.35 9.20 24.02
N THR A 151 2.33 10.06 23.72
CA THR A 151 3.76 9.74 23.89
C THR A 151 4.15 9.53 25.36
N LEU A 152 3.60 10.36 26.27
CA LEU A 152 3.86 10.22 27.71
C LEU A 152 3.23 8.94 28.27
N VAL A 153 1.99 8.65 27.89
CA VAL A 153 1.27 7.43 28.30
C VAL A 153 1.99 6.19 27.79
N ASP A 154 2.36 6.15 26.51
CA ASP A 154 3.04 4.99 25.91
C ASP A 154 4.38 4.73 26.59
N ARG A 155 5.18 5.79 26.86
CA ARG A 155 6.43 5.67 27.63
C ARG A 155 6.18 5.13 29.03
N TRP A 156 5.16 5.63 29.73
CA TRP A 156 4.86 5.19 31.09
C TRP A 156 4.38 3.73 31.12
N GLN A 157 3.62 3.29 30.13
CA GLN A 157 3.25 1.87 29.98
C GLN A 157 4.47 0.97 29.78
N ASP A 158 5.45 1.41 28.97
CA ASP A 158 6.70 0.70 28.77
C ASP A 158 7.54 0.65 30.06
N ASP A 159 7.64 1.77 30.80
CA ASP A 159 8.35 1.84 32.08
C ASP A 159 7.73 0.90 33.13
N LEU A 160 6.39 0.82 33.19
CA LEU A 160 5.68 -0.11 34.06
C LEU A 160 5.96 -1.57 33.67
N ARG A 161 5.97 -1.89 32.37
CA ARG A 161 6.30 -3.24 31.90
C ARG A 161 7.73 -3.62 32.31
N LEU A 162 8.70 -2.76 32.02
CA LEU A 162 10.11 -3.00 32.36
C LEU A 162 10.31 -3.15 33.88
N GLY A 163 9.62 -2.32 34.67
CA GLY A 163 9.67 -2.40 36.13
C GLY A 163 9.05 -3.69 36.68
N VAL A 164 7.98 -4.20 36.06
CA VAL A 164 7.39 -5.50 36.40
C VAL A 164 8.30 -6.65 35.99
N GLU A 165 8.86 -6.63 34.79
CA GLU A 165 9.79 -7.66 34.33
C GLU A 165 11.00 -7.78 35.27
N ALA A 166 11.63 -6.65 35.62
CA ALA A 166 12.75 -6.62 36.55
C ALA A 166 12.41 -7.12 37.97
N ARG A 167 11.19 -6.85 38.45
CA ARG A 167 10.73 -7.37 39.76
C ARG A 167 10.34 -8.83 39.70
N SER A 168 9.77 -9.30 38.59
CA SER A 168 9.30 -10.69 38.43
C SER A 168 10.43 -11.72 38.55
N GLU A 169 11.67 -11.31 38.32
CA GLU A 169 12.85 -12.16 38.53
C GLU A 169 13.20 -12.37 40.01
N ASN A 170 12.79 -11.45 40.89
CA ASN A 170 13.20 -11.43 42.31
C ASN A 170 12.04 -11.50 43.32
N GLU A 171 10.83 -11.12 42.91
CA GLU A 171 9.66 -10.96 43.79
C GLU A 171 8.37 -11.40 43.10
N MET A 172 7.37 -11.77 43.92
CA MET A 172 6.04 -12.13 43.44
C MET A 172 5.27 -10.86 43.06
N VAL A 173 5.09 -10.65 41.75
CA VAL A 173 4.37 -9.49 41.21
C VAL A 173 2.86 -9.70 41.33
N ASP A 174 2.15 -8.67 41.81
CA ASP A 174 0.70 -8.58 41.67
C ASP A 174 0.34 -8.18 40.23
N TRP A 175 0.05 -9.19 39.42
CA TRP A 175 -0.35 -9.01 38.03
C TRP A 175 -1.67 -8.27 37.88
N GLN A 176 -2.57 -8.34 38.87
CA GLN A 176 -3.86 -7.68 38.79
C GLN A 176 -3.69 -6.16 38.88
N ASP A 177 -2.87 -5.68 39.81
CA ASP A 177 -2.51 -4.26 39.93
C ASP A 177 -1.84 -3.73 38.65
N TYR A 178 -0.90 -4.50 38.08
CA TYR A 178 -0.29 -4.13 36.79
C TYR A 178 -1.31 -3.99 35.65
N PHE A 179 -2.26 -4.93 35.53
CA PHE A 179 -3.28 -4.87 34.48
C PHE A 179 -4.23 -3.69 34.67
N GLU A 180 -4.62 -3.38 35.90
CA GLU A 180 -5.47 -2.21 36.19
C GLU A 180 -4.72 -0.90 35.88
N GLN A 181 -3.44 -0.80 36.18
CA GLN A 181 -2.61 0.35 35.82
C GLN A 181 -2.49 0.53 34.30
N GLN A 182 -2.20 -0.56 33.58
CA GLN A 182 -2.13 -0.55 32.11
C GLN A 182 -3.47 -0.16 31.49
N LYS A 183 -4.57 -0.70 32.02
CA LYS A 183 -5.94 -0.41 31.59
C LYS A 183 -6.26 1.07 31.82
N PHE A 184 -5.94 1.61 32.99
CA PHE A 184 -6.17 3.01 33.34
C PHE A 184 -5.40 3.95 32.41
N LEU A 185 -4.11 3.72 32.21
CA LEU A 185 -3.27 4.53 31.31
C LEU A 185 -3.80 4.51 29.87
N ARG A 186 -4.23 3.35 29.39
CA ARG A 186 -4.87 3.23 28.08
C ARG A 186 -6.20 3.99 28.02
N GLY A 187 -6.96 4.01 29.12
CA GLY A 187 -8.17 4.81 29.26
C GLY A 187 -7.94 6.30 29.21
N VAL A 188 -6.87 6.81 29.84
CA VAL A 188 -6.47 8.22 29.76
C VAL A 188 -6.21 8.64 28.31
N ARG A 189 -5.55 7.79 27.52
CA ARG A 189 -5.33 8.03 26.09
C ARG A 189 -6.65 8.11 25.31
N TYR A 190 -7.56 7.17 25.52
CA TYR A 190 -8.88 7.22 24.86
C TYR A 190 -9.72 8.43 25.31
N ALA A 191 -9.61 8.83 26.58
CA ALA A 191 -10.26 10.03 27.09
C ALA A 191 -9.73 11.28 26.35
N ALA A 192 -8.42 11.38 26.11
CA ALA A 192 -7.84 12.44 25.30
C ALA A 192 -8.37 12.43 23.85
N GLU A 193 -8.45 11.25 23.23
CA GLU A 193 -8.97 11.06 21.86
C GLU A 193 -10.47 11.36 21.75
N SER A 194 -11.23 11.19 22.83
CA SER A 194 -12.67 11.50 22.88
C SER A 194 -12.96 12.98 22.62
N PHE A 195 -12.02 13.87 22.97
CA PHE A 195 -12.14 15.30 22.63
C PHE A 195 -12.11 15.54 21.13
N ASN A 196 -11.45 14.68 20.34
CA ASN A 196 -11.32 14.79 18.89
C ASN A 196 -12.46 14.11 18.11
N SER A 197 -13.25 13.26 18.77
CA SER A 197 -14.42 12.65 18.15
C SER A 197 -15.55 13.67 18.03
N PRO A 198 -16.24 13.78 16.87
CA PRO A 198 -17.44 14.61 16.79
C PRO A 198 -18.41 14.11 17.85
N LYS A 199 -18.81 14.99 18.78
CA LYS A 199 -19.77 14.65 19.84
C LYS A 199 -20.90 13.84 19.20
N PRO A 200 -21.18 12.61 19.66
CA PRO A 200 -22.36 11.90 19.19
C PRO A 200 -23.54 12.84 19.49
N LYS A 201 -24.31 13.19 18.45
CA LYS A 201 -25.55 13.96 18.62
C LYS A 201 -26.32 13.22 19.71
N ALA A 202 -26.49 13.88 20.87
CA ALA A 202 -27.20 13.31 22.01
C ALA A 202 -28.47 12.65 21.48
N SER A 203 -28.55 11.32 21.61
CA SER A 203 -29.71 10.59 21.18
C SER A 203 -30.88 11.11 22.02
N ALA A 204 -31.79 11.82 21.38
CA ALA A 204 -32.97 12.43 21.97
C ALA A 204 -34.02 11.38 22.41
N ASN A 205 -33.61 10.20 22.85
CA ASN A 205 -34.48 9.05 23.08
C ASN A 205 -34.52 8.57 24.55
N ALA A 206 -34.16 9.43 25.50
CA ALA A 206 -34.23 9.12 26.93
C ALA A 206 -35.41 9.77 27.71
N VAL A 207 -36.42 10.33 27.02
CA VAL A 207 -37.53 11.02 27.72
C VAL A 207 -38.85 10.23 27.76
N ASN A 208 -39.05 9.16 26.99
CA ASN A 208 -40.35 8.45 26.94
C ASN A 208 -40.37 7.07 27.63
N ARG A 209 -39.86 6.96 28.88
CA ARG A 209 -40.04 5.72 29.69
C ARG A 209 -40.34 5.90 31.17
N ARG A 210 -40.87 7.05 31.58
CA ARG A 210 -41.56 7.18 32.87
C ARG A 210 -42.84 7.94 32.64
N LEU A 211 -43.96 7.22 32.59
CA LEU A 211 -45.30 7.62 33.03
C LEU A 211 -46.29 6.52 32.62
N SER A 212 -46.37 5.47 33.46
CA SER A 212 -47.60 4.69 33.61
C SER A 212 -47.77 4.50 35.13
N PRO A 213 -48.72 5.20 35.77
CA PRO A 213 -49.03 4.96 37.17
C PRO A 213 -49.82 3.66 37.30
N GLN A 214 -49.48 2.88 38.32
CA GLN A 214 -50.29 1.77 38.78
C GLN A 214 -51.68 2.26 39.19
N SER A 215 -52.71 1.55 38.75
CA SER A 215 -54.02 1.46 39.39
C SER A 215 -54.57 0.06 39.11
#